data_AF-A0A2V1NK67-F1
#
_entry.id   AF-A0A2V1NK67-F1
#
_cell.length_a   1.000
_cell.length_b   1.000
_cell.length_c   1.000
_cell.angle_alpha   90.00
_cell.angle_beta   90.00
_cell.angle_gamma   90.00
#
_symmetry.space_group_name_H-M   'P 1'
#
loop_
_entity.id
_entity.type
_entity.pdbx_description
1 polymer ?
#
loop_
_entity_poly.entity_id
_entity_poly.type
_entity_poly.pdbx_seq_one_letter_code
_entity_poly.pdbx_strand_id
1 'polypeptide(L)'
;MTAEVVREAGAGSAGRAGDGAGAGVGVGVGGAGRTHRWWTAPWLFLALGITVTAVFVLFPFLNTVVLSFTDATMVRGGRFVGLDNYRRLGDDPRFWTALLNSSLYVVCVVPFMVVLPLLLASLVSGPGRFIGVFRSAFYTPVVMSAVAVGLIWTNLLDSRGLVNEALSWLELVSKPVPFIADRWLLLISAMFVTVWTGVGYYMVVYLAALAHIPTALYDAASVDGAGPVRTFLSVTVPGVRSTMALVGVLSSVAAFRVFSEVYVLSGNTGGTGGKDITMTMLIQREGTGLSADTGYATAISVVMFVITLALLIVQLRMQRRDGDAE
;
A
#
# COMPACT_ATOMS: atom_id res chain seq x y z
N MET A 1 19.72 -50.42 -32.32
CA MET A 1 20.46 -51.60 -31.82
C MET A 1 19.48 -52.40 -30.97
N THR A 2 19.10 -53.56 -31.53
CA THR A 2 18.33 -54.68 -30.95
C THR A 2 16.91 -54.45 -30.43
N ALA A 3 15.96 -54.67 -31.34
CA ALA A 3 14.69 -55.36 -31.06
C ALA A 3 14.93 -56.88 -30.96
N GLU A 4 14.09 -57.61 -30.23
CA GLU A 4 13.47 -58.93 -30.56
C GLU A 4 12.79 -59.52 -29.30
N VAL A 5 11.46 -59.73 -29.25
CA VAL A 5 10.64 -60.86 -29.81
C VAL A 5 10.54 -62.00 -28.76
N VAL A 6 9.36 -62.46 -28.31
CA VAL A 6 8.41 -63.46 -28.86
C VAL A 6 7.23 -63.54 -27.84
N ARG A 7 5.93 -63.32 -28.17
CA ARG A 7 4.89 -64.28 -28.63
C ARG A 7 4.60 -65.43 -27.63
N GLU A 8 3.40 -65.98 -27.40
CA GLU A 8 2.08 -65.90 -28.04
C GLU A 8 1.01 -66.59 -27.15
N ALA A 9 -0.25 -66.21 -27.39
CA ALA A 9 -1.46 -67.03 -27.48
C ALA A 9 -2.09 -67.81 -26.29
N GLY A 10 -3.41 -67.63 -26.18
CA GLY A 10 -4.34 -68.50 -25.44
C GLY A 10 -5.76 -67.91 -25.43
N ALA A 11 -6.48 -68.07 -26.56
CA ALA A 11 -7.87 -67.66 -26.73
C ALA A 11 -8.87 -68.57 -26.00
N GLY A 12 -10.05 -68.06 -25.62
CA GLY A 12 -11.12 -68.93 -25.13
C GLY A 12 -12.39 -68.26 -24.59
N SER A 13 -13.35 -68.06 -25.49
CA SER A 13 -14.82 -68.22 -25.32
C SER A 13 -15.66 -67.33 -24.39
N ALA A 14 -16.76 -66.86 -24.99
CA ALA A 14 -17.90 -66.19 -24.39
C ALA A 14 -18.79 -67.10 -23.52
N GLY A 15 -19.50 -66.49 -22.56
CA GLY A 15 -20.61 -67.10 -21.82
C GLY A 15 -21.43 -66.05 -21.08
N ARG A 16 -22.71 -65.92 -21.44
CA ARG A 16 -23.73 -65.03 -20.84
C ARG A 16 -24.43 -65.69 -19.64
N ALA A 17 -24.90 -64.83 -18.74
CA ALA A 17 -26.13 -64.90 -17.93
C ALA A 17 -26.25 -65.91 -16.75
N GLY A 18 -26.91 -65.43 -15.67
CA GLY A 18 -27.24 -66.16 -14.44
C GLY A 18 -26.96 -65.28 -13.21
N ASP A 19 -27.77 -64.27 -12.89
CA ASP A 19 -29.08 -64.32 -12.18
C ASP A 19 -28.95 -64.51 -10.66
N GLY A 20 -29.79 -63.79 -9.92
CA GLY A 20 -29.51 -63.30 -8.57
C GLY A 20 -29.64 -64.27 -7.41
N ALA A 21 -29.08 -63.87 -6.26
CA ALA A 21 -29.53 -64.28 -4.93
C ALA A 21 -29.11 -63.23 -3.92
N GLY A 22 -30.10 -62.66 -3.22
CA GLY A 22 -29.92 -61.60 -2.24
C GLY A 22 -29.15 -62.06 -1.01
N ALA A 23 -28.24 -61.20 -0.56
CA ALA A 23 -27.72 -61.20 0.79
C ALA A 23 -28.05 -59.84 1.39
N GLY A 24 -29.09 -59.79 2.22
CA GLY A 24 -29.44 -58.64 3.02
C GLY A 24 -28.31 -58.33 3.99
N VAL A 25 -27.59 -57.24 3.73
CA VAL A 25 -26.75 -56.60 4.73
C VAL A 25 -27.56 -55.43 5.26
N GLY A 26 -28.21 -55.65 6.41
CA GLY A 26 -28.81 -54.58 7.19
C GLY A 26 -27.71 -53.60 7.59
N VAL A 27 -27.63 -52.47 6.89
CA VAL A 27 -26.81 -51.33 7.29
C VAL A 27 -27.49 -50.71 8.50
N GLY A 28 -27.06 -51.14 9.69
CA GLY A 28 -27.37 -50.46 10.93
C GLY A 28 -26.90 -49.02 10.83
N VAL A 29 -27.84 -48.10 10.67
CA VAL A 29 -27.63 -46.66 10.82
C VAL A 29 -27.45 -46.40 12.32
N GLY A 30 -26.25 -46.69 12.81
CA GLY A 30 -25.88 -46.65 14.22
C GLY A 30 -24.56 -45.93 14.41
N GLY A 31 -24.62 -44.60 14.39
CA GLY A 31 -23.46 -43.75 14.59
C GLY A 31 -23.76 -42.31 14.24
N ALA A 32 -24.76 -41.72 14.90
CA ALA A 32 -24.92 -40.28 14.93
C ALA A 32 -23.62 -39.70 15.50
N GLY A 33 -22.71 -39.29 14.61
CA GLY A 33 -21.53 -38.54 14.97
C GLY A 33 -22.00 -37.36 15.79
N ARG A 34 -21.64 -37.35 17.08
CA ARG A 34 -21.91 -36.25 17.99
C ARG A 34 -21.19 -35.04 17.41
N THR A 35 -21.86 -34.28 16.55
CA THR A 35 -21.42 -32.95 16.12
C THR A 35 -21.38 -32.12 17.39
N HIS A 36 -20.20 -32.04 17.98
CA HIS A 36 -19.99 -31.37 19.24
C HIS A 36 -20.46 -29.93 19.03
N ARG A 37 -21.45 -29.53 19.84
CA ARG A 37 -22.23 -28.29 19.72
C ARG A 37 -21.32 -27.10 20.05
N TRP A 38 -20.43 -26.74 19.14
CA TRP A 38 -19.45 -25.64 19.27
C TRP A 38 -20.07 -24.32 18.82
N TRP A 39 -21.33 -24.03 19.19
CA TRP A 39 -21.94 -22.75 18.82
C TRP A 39 -21.15 -21.58 19.43
N THR A 40 -20.43 -21.79 20.54
CA THR A 40 -19.57 -20.80 21.19
C THR A 40 -18.16 -20.67 20.58
N ALA A 41 -17.68 -21.65 19.80
CA ALA A 41 -16.31 -21.61 19.26
C ALA A 41 -16.09 -20.47 18.24
N PRO A 42 -17.02 -20.18 17.31
CA PRO A 42 -16.93 -18.99 16.45
C PRO A 42 -16.89 -17.70 17.25
N TRP A 43 -17.69 -17.60 18.33
CA TRP A 43 -17.74 -16.40 19.18
C TRP A 43 -16.46 -16.21 19.98
N LEU A 44 -15.85 -17.28 20.49
CA LEU A 44 -14.55 -17.21 21.18
C LEU A 44 -13.43 -16.75 20.24
N PHE A 45 -13.43 -17.23 18.99
CA PHE A 45 -12.46 -16.82 17.98
C PHE A 45 -12.63 -15.35 17.57
N LEU A 46 -13.88 -14.91 17.38
CA LEU A 46 -14.21 -13.50 17.13
C LEU A 46 -13.89 -12.60 18.33
N ALA A 47 -14.18 -13.06 19.55
CA ALA A 47 -13.97 -12.30 20.77
C ALA A 47 -12.49 -11.96 20.97
N LEU A 48 -11.57 -12.87 20.64
CA LEU A 48 -10.13 -12.58 20.72
C LEU A 48 -9.74 -11.43 19.77
N GLY A 49 -10.16 -11.50 18.51
CA GLY A 49 -9.88 -10.46 17.51
C GLY A 49 -10.48 -9.10 17.91
N ILE A 50 -11.76 -9.09 18.31
CA ILE A 50 -12.47 -7.88 18.76
C ILE A 50 -11.79 -7.29 20.00
N THR A 51 -11.40 -8.12 20.96
CA THR A 51 -10.74 -7.66 22.19
C THR A 51 -9.41 -7.01 21.87
N VAL A 52 -8.59 -7.64 21.02
CA VAL A 52 -7.30 -7.06 20.59
C VAL A 52 -7.52 -5.72 19.87
N THR A 53 -8.49 -5.65 18.95
CA THR A 53 -8.82 -4.39 18.27
C THR A 53 -9.34 -3.32 19.23
N ALA A 54 -10.22 -3.69 20.18
CA ALA A 54 -10.80 -2.76 21.13
C ALA A 54 -9.71 -2.16 22.05
N VAL A 55 -8.82 -3.01 22.58
CA VAL A 55 -7.80 -2.61 23.55
C VAL A 55 -6.63 -1.87 22.89
N PHE A 56 -6.16 -2.31 21.73
CA PHE A 56 -4.94 -1.78 21.11
C PHE A 56 -5.17 -0.79 19.98
N VAL A 57 -6.39 -0.70 19.44
CA VAL A 57 -6.72 0.25 18.36
C VAL A 57 -7.76 1.26 18.83
N LEU A 58 -8.93 0.79 19.29
CA LEU A 58 -10.05 1.67 19.59
C LEU A 58 -9.82 2.49 20.87
N PHE A 59 -9.32 1.87 21.94
CA PHE A 59 -9.06 2.57 23.19
C PHE A 59 -8.00 3.68 23.05
N PRO A 60 -6.80 3.45 22.45
CA PRO A 60 -5.82 4.51 22.23
C PRO A 60 -6.32 5.61 21.29
N PHE A 61 -7.14 5.26 20.29
CA PHE A 61 -7.77 6.23 19.41
C PHE A 61 -8.74 7.14 20.18
N LEU A 62 -9.64 6.57 20.98
CA LEU A 62 -10.56 7.36 21.80
C LEU A 62 -9.81 8.22 22.81
N ASN A 63 -8.75 7.68 23.42
CA ASN A 63 -7.88 8.45 24.30
C ASN A 63 -7.19 9.62 23.57
N THR A 64 -6.74 9.43 22.33
CA THR A 64 -6.19 10.51 21.48
C THR A 64 -7.24 11.61 21.26
N VAL A 65 -8.49 11.24 20.99
CA VAL A 65 -9.58 12.20 20.83
C VAL A 65 -9.84 12.93 22.15
N VAL A 66 -9.88 12.26 23.29
CA VAL A 66 -10.09 12.91 24.60
C VAL A 66 -8.94 13.87 24.92
N LEU A 67 -7.69 13.42 24.75
CA LEU A 67 -6.49 14.23 25.01
C LEU A 67 -6.42 15.49 24.15
N SER A 68 -6.96 15.45 22.93
CA SER A 68 -6.97 16.61 22.04
C SER A 68 -7.74 17.83 22.60
N PHE A 69 -8.65 17.61 23.56
CA PHE A 69 -9.38 18.67 24.27
C PHE A 69 -8.74 19.03 25.63
N THR A 70 -7.51 18.59 25.89
CA THR A 70 -6.79 18.80 27.16
C THR A 70 -5.44 19.48 26.94
N ASP A 71 -4.88 20.09 28.00
CA ASP A 71 -3.50 20.62 28.03
C ASP A 71 -2.47 19.56 28.50
N ALA A 72 -2.72 18.29 28.16
CA ALA A 72 -1.88 17.19 28.62
C ALA A 72 -0.45 17.29 28.09
N THR A 73 0.50 16.95 28.95
CA THR A 73 1.92 16.80 28.57
C THR A 73 2.33 15.34 28.76
N MET A 74 3.48 14.95 28.23
CA MET A 74 3.96 13.57 28.36
C MET A 74 4.13 13.13 29.83
N VAL A 75 4.43 14.07 30.74
CA VAL A 75 4.76 13.79 32.14
C VAL A 75 3.56 14.02 33.08
N ARG A 76 2.57 14.82 32.67
CA ARG A 76 1.45 15.23 33.52
C ARG A 76 0.12 15.11 32.78
N GLY A 77 -0.87 14.51 33.46
CA GLY A 77 -2.26 14.52 33.00
C GLY A 77 -2.78 15.95 32.79
N GLY A 78 -3.50 16.15 31.67
CA GLY A 78 -4.05 17.45 31.29
C GLY A 78 -5.41 17.75 31.94
N ARG A 79 -5.68 19.03 32.14
CA ARG A 79 -7.01 19.60 32.39
C ARG A 79 -7.74 19.78 31.07
N PHE A 80 -9.06 19.72 31.12
CA PHE A 80 -9.90 19.99 29.95
C PHE A 80 -9.85 21.49 29.61
N VAL A 81 -9.42 21.81 28.39
CA VAL A 81 -9.29 23.18 27.86
C VAL A 81 -10.24 23.43 26.67
N GLY A 82 -11.14 22.48 26.38
CA GLY A 82 -12.09 22.60 25.29
C GLY A 82 -11.40 22.69 23.92
N LEU A 83 -11.69 23.75 23.15
CA LEU A 83 -11.23 23.91 21.76
C LEU A 83 -9.93 24.71 21.60
N ASP A 84 -9.22 25.02 22.70
CA ASP A 84 -8.05 25.91 22.64
C ASP A 84 -6.90 25.35 21.79
N ASN A 85 -6.68 24.04 21.82
CA ASN A 85 -5.69 23.39 20.94
C ASN A 85 -6.02 23.57 19.45
N TYR A 86 -7.31 23.55 19.08
CA TYR A 86 -7.75 23.74 17.71
C TYR A 86 -7.66 25.20 17.27
N ARG A 87 -7.88 26.17 18.17
CA ARG A 87 -7.63 27.58 17.90
C ARG A 87 -6.15 27.84 17.65
N ARG A 88 -5.29 27.34 18.56
CA ARG A 88 -3.83 27.41 18.42
C ARG A 88 -3.33 26.80 17.12
N LEU A 89 -3.92 25.67 16.70
CA LEU A 89 -3.60 25.01 15.44
C LEU A 89 -3.91 25.90 14.22
N GLY A 90 -5.00 26.67 14.25
CA GLY A 90 -5.35 27.63 13.21
C GLY A 90 -4.34 28.77 13.07
N ASP A 91 -3.71 29.18 14.17
CA ASP A 91 -2.71 30.26 14.21
C ASP A 91 -1.26 29.77 14.04
N ASP A 92 -0.99 28.46 14.09
CA ASP A 92 0.37 27.90 13.98
C ASP A 92 0.84 27.83 12.52
N PRO A 93 1.86 28.62 12.10
CA PRO A 93 2.36 28.57 10.73
C PRO A 93 2.99 27.22 10.36
N ARG A 94 3.46 26.46 11.37
CA ARG A 94 4.05 25.14 11.17
C ARG A 94 2.98 24.11 10.80
N PHE A 95 1.78 24.25 11.36
CA PHE A 95 0.64 23.41 10.97
C PHE A 95 0.29 23.61 9.49
N TRP A 96 0.17 24.86 9.04
CA TRP A 96 -0.14 25.14 7.62
C TRP A 96 0.97 24.69 6.68
N THR A 97 2.23 24.81 7.10
CA THR A 97 3.38 24.28 6.35
C THR A 97 3.31 22.75 6.25
N ALA A 98 3.04 22.07 7.36
CA ALA A 98 2.88 20.62 7.41
C ALA A 98 1.72 20.12 6.54
N LEU A 99 0.58 20.81 6.62
CA LEU A 99 -0.61 20.52 5.83
C LEU A 99 -0.35 20.71 4.34
N LEU A 100 0.31 21.80 3.95
CA LEU A 100 0.69 22.06 2.56
C LEU A 100 1.61 20.96 2.02
N ASN A 101 2.67 20.61 2.76
CA ASN A 101 3.63 19.62 2.33
C ASN A 101 3.00 18.22 2.20
N SER A 102 2.19 17.80 3.19
CA SER A 102 1.43 16.54 3.12
C SER A 102 0.42 16.52 1.97
N SER A 103 -0.26 17.64 1.70
CA SER A 103 -1.21 17.75 0.59
C SER A 103 -0.51 17.72 -0.77
N LEU A 104 0.63 18.40 -0.88
CA LEU A 104 1.47 18.37 -2.08
C LEU A 104 1.97 16.95 -2.37
N TYR A 105 2.32 16.21 -1.31
CA TYR A 105 2.66 14.79 -1.40
C TYR A 105 1.53 13.97 -2.03
N VAL A 106 0.28 14.15 -1.60
CA VAL A 106 -0.88 13.47 -2.20
C VAL A 106 -1.00 13.82 -3.68
N VAL A 107 -0.98 15.11 -4.04
CA VAL A 107 -1.18 15.56 -5.42
C VAL A 107 -0.06 15.07 -6.35
N CYS A 108 1.19 15.08 -5.88
CA CYS A 108 2.33 14.70 -6.70
C CYS A 108 2.57 13.19 -6.73
N VAL A 109 2.55 12.50 -5.59
CA VAL A 109 2.95 11.08 -5.51
C VAL A 109 1.84 10.13 -5.96
N VAL A 110 0.57 10.42 -5.66
CA VAL A 110 -0.54 9.49 -5.95
C VAL A 110 -0.69 9.20 -7.45
N PRO A 111 -0.65 10.18 -8.37
CA PRO A 111 -0.73 9.89 -9.80
C PRO A 111 0.38 8.94 -10.26
N PHE A 112 1.62 9.14 -9.80
CA PHE A 112 2.72 8.23 -10.12
C PHE A 112 2.51 6.85 -9.50
N MET A 113 1.99 6.76 -8.27
CA MET A 113 1.66 5.48 -7.62
C MET A 113 0.51 4.72 -8.27
N VAL A 114 -0.39 5.40 -8.97
CA VAL A 114 -1.47 4.74 -9.71
C VAL A 114 -0.98 4.29 -11.09
N VAL A 115 -0.28 5.17 -11.81
CA VAL A 115 0.07 4.97 -13.22
C VAL A 115 1.32 4.12 -13.39
N LEU A 116 2.41 4.44 -12.69
CA LEU A 116 3.70 3.77 -12.91
C LEU A 116 3.67 2.27 -12.57
N PRO A 117 3.05 1.83 -11.45
CA PRO A 117 2.94 0.41 -11.15
C PRO A 117 2.08 -0.36 -12.15
N LEU A 118 1.04 0.27 -12.70
CA LEU A 118 0.21 -0.33 -13.76
C LEU A 118 1.02 -0.50 -15.05
N LEU A 119 1.79 0.52 -15.44
CA LEU A 119 2.69 0.44 -16.59
C LEU A 119 3.70 -0.69 -16.43
N LEU A 120 4.37 -0.77 -15.28
CA LEU A 120 5.32 -1.84 -14.99
C LEU A 120 4.65 -3.21 -14.95
N ALA A 121 3.47 -3.33 -14.33
CA ALA A 121 2.72 -4.58 -14.30
C ALA A 121 2.35 -5.06 -15.71
N SER A 122 1.93 -4.13 -16.59
CA SER A 122 1.61 -4.44 -17.99
C SER A 122 2.82 -4.87 -18.82
N LEU A 123 4.01 -4.35 -18.50
CA LEU A 123 5.26 -4.74 -19.17
C LEU A 123 5.76 -6.13 -18.73
N VAL A 124 5.41 -6.54 -17.51
CA VAL A 124 5.91 -7.75 -16.83
C VAL A 124 4.80 -8.82 -16.68
N SER A 125 3.67 -8.66 -17.37
CA SER A 125 2.56 -9.62 -17.38
C SER A 125 2.73 -10.75 -18.40
N GLY A 126 3.57 -10.58 -19.43
CA GLY A 126 3.79 -11.56 -20.49
C GLY A 126 4.67 -12.78 -20.10
N PRO A 127 4.81 -13.79 -21.00
CA PRO A 127 5.54 -15.05 -20.73
C PRO A 127 7.07 -14.96 -20.92
N GLY A 128 7.67 -13.78 -20.82
CA GLY A 128 9.11 -13.58 -21.03
C GLY A 128 10.02 -14.25 -19.97
N ARG A 129 11.15 -14.81 -20.43
CA ARG A 129 12.14 -15.52 -19.61
C ARG A 129 12.75 -14.70 -18.47
N PHE A 130 12.71 -13.35 -18.57
CA PHE A 130 13.32 -12.44 -17.58
C PHE A 130 12.31 -11.80 -16.61
N ILE A 131 11.00 -12.11 -16.70
CA ILE A 131 9.98 -11.52 -15.83
C ILE A 131 10.28 -11.70 -14.34
N GLY A 132 10.80 -12.87 -13.93
CA GLY A 132 11.15 -13.13 -12.54
C GLY A 132 12.25 -12.20 -12.00
N VAL A 133 13.21 -11.82 -12.85
CA VAL A 133 14.28 -10.88 -12.50
C VAL A 133 13.72 -9.46 -12.37
N PHE A 134 12.89 -9.01 -13.32
CA PHE A 134 12.25 -7.70 -13.26
C PHE A 134 11.34 -7.56 -12.02
N ARG A 135 10.49 -8.57 -11.73
CA ARG A 135 9.65 -8.57 -10.53
C ARG A 135 10.48 -8.46 -9.25
N SER A 136 11.56 -9.24 -9.15
CA SER A 136 12.46 -9.20 -8.01
C SER A 136 13.13 -7.83 -7.86
N ALA A 137 13.64 -7.25 -8.95
CA ALA A 137 14.33 -5.95 -8.93
C ALA A 137 13.42 -4.82 -8.43
N PHE A 138 12.18 -4.74 -8.93
CA PHE A 138 11.22 -3.71 -8.50
C PHE A 138 10.62 -3.97 -7.12
N TYR A 139 10.60 -5.22 -6.65
CA TYR A 139 10.11 -5.55 -5.31
C TYR A 139 11.19 -5.42 -4.22
N THR A 140 12.48 -5.46 -4.60
CA THR A 140 13.60 -5.36 -3.66
C THR A 140 13.49 -4.12 -2.74
N PRO A 141 13.20 -2.90 -3.24
CA PRO A 141 13.05 -1.70 -2.40
C PRO A 141 11.94 -1.82 -1.35
N VAL A 142 10.86 -2.54 -1.65
CA VAL A 142 9.69 -2.70 -0.77
C VAL A 142 10.06 -3.43 0.53
N VAL A 143 11.03 -4.33 0.46
CA VAL A 143 11.46 -5.18 1.58
C VAL A 143 12.59 -4.53 2.39
N MET A 144 13.19 -3.45 1.87
CA MET A 144 14.24 -2.73 2.59
C MET A 144 13.65 -1.98 3.80
N SER A 145 14.44 -1.90 4.88
CA SER A 145 14.04 -1.08 6.03
C SER A 145 14.11 0.41 5.67
N ALA A 146 13.22 1.21 6.24
CA ALA A 146 13.21 2.66 6.03
C ALA A 146 14.57 3.31 6.35
N VAL A 147 15.25 2.79 7.39
CA VAL A 147 16.59 3.26 7.78
C VAL A 147 17.63 2.95 6.70
N ALA A 148 17.61 1.75 6.11
CA ALA A 148 18.55 1.37 5.06
C ALA A 148 18.32 2.20 3.78
N VAL A 149 17.06 2.32 3.35
CA VAL A 149 16.65 3.19 2.22
C VAL A 149 17.19 4.59 2.43
N GLY A 150 16.95 5.14 3.62
CA GLY A 150 17.34 6.50 3.89
C GLY A 150 18.86 6.69 4.02
N LEU A 151 19.61 5.74 4.58
CA LEU A 151 21.08 5.81 4.56
C LEU A 151 21.63 5.84 3.13
N ILE A 152 21.09 5.00 2.24
CA ILE A 152 21.48 4.98 0.82
C ILE A 152 21.18 6.33 0.18
N TRP A 153 19.94 6.81 0.28
CA TRP A 153 19.52 8.03 -0.42
C TRP A 153 20.14 9.30 0.14
N THR A 154 20.33 9.41 1.46
CA THR A 154 21.04 10.56 2.06
C THR A 154 22.51 10.61 1.60
N ASN A 155 23.19 9.46 1.45
CA ASN A 155 24.56 9.42 0.91
C ASN A 155 24.60 9.71 -0.60
N LEU A 156 23.64 9.19 -1.37
CA LEU A 156 23.57 9.42 -2.82
C LEU A 156 23.30 10.89 -3.17
N LEU A 157 22.41 11.53 -2.42
CA LEU A 157 21.94 12.90 -2.63
C LEU A 157 22.75 13.97 -1.90
N ASP A 158 23.79 13.57 -1.15
CA ASP A 158 24.70 14.52 -0.53
C ASP A 158 25.43 15.36 -1.60
N SER A 159 25.97 16.51 -1.21
CA SER A 159 26.72 17.40 -2.09
C SER A 159 27.95 16.72 -2.71
N ARG A 160 28.52 15.72 -2.01
CA ARG A 160 29.60 14.85 -2.49
C ARG A 160 29.12 13.44 -2.85
N GLY A 161 27.81 13.25 -2.98
CA GLY A 161 27.20 11.97 -3.30
C GLY A 161 27.32 11.62 -4.78
N LEU A 162 27.12 10.34 -5.09
CA LEU A 162 27.21 9.79 -6.45
C LEU A 162 26.32 10.52 -7.45
N VAL A 163 25.15 11.04 -7.03
CA VAL A 163 24.25 11.75 -7.94
C VAL A 163 24.88 13.07 -8.41
N ASN A 164 25.48 13.83 -7.49
CA ASN A 164 26.16 15.08 -7.82
C ASN A 164 27.45 14.84 -8.61
N GLU A 165 28.19 13.76 -8.33
CA GLU A 165 29.35 13.36 -9.13
C GLU A 165 28.97 12.96 -10.56
N ALA A 166 27.89 12.19 -10.73
CA ALA A 166 27.40 11.83 -12.06
C ALA A 166 26.93 13.05 -12.86
N LEU A 167 26.24 14.00 -12.21
CA LEU A 167 25.81 15.25 -12.86
C LEU A 167 26.98 16.14 -13.27
N SER A 168 28.05 16.18 -12.47
CA SER A 168 29.25 16.94 -12.81
C SER A 168 30.05 16.27 -13.94
N TRP A 169 30.15 14.93 -13.93
CA TRP A 169 30.80 14.17 -14.99
C TRP A 169 30.09 14.30 -16.35
N LEU A 170 28.76 14.37 -16.35
CA LEU A 170 27.95 14.65 -17.55
C LEU A 170 27.95 16.13 -17.95
N GLU A 171 28.69 16.99 -17.25
CA GLU A 171 28.76 18.45 -17.45
C GLU A 171 27.39 19.15 -17.40
N LEU A 172 26.39 18.52 -16.77
CA LEU A 172 25.02 19.06 -16.67
C LEU A 172 24.92 20.19 -15.64
N VAL A 173 25.84 20.26 -14.68
CA VAL A 173 25.82 21.26 -13.61
C VAL A 173 27.24 21.71 -13.26
N SER A 174 27.43 23.03 -13.07
CA SER A 174 28.73 23.61 -12.70
C SER A 174 29.02 23.63 -11.19
N LYS A 175 28.01 23.35 -10.35
CA LYS A 175 28.10 23.32 -8.89
C LYS A 175 27.22 22.18 -8.34
N PRO A 176 27.56 21.57 -7.19
CA PRO A 176 26.73 20.53 -6.59
C PRO A 176 25.30 21.04 -6.34
N VAL A 177 24.32 20.24 -6.75
CA VAL A 177 22.90 20.53 -6.52
C VAL A 177 22.57 20.22 -5.05
N PRO A 178 21.98 21.17 -4.30
CA PRO A 178 21.71 21.01 -2.88
C PRO A 178 20.41 20.23 -2.63
N PHE A 179 20.34 18.96 -3.05
CA PHE A 179 19.13 18.14 -2.94
C PHE A 179 18.53 18.09 -1.53
N ILE A 180 19.38 18.06 -0.50
CA ILE A 180 18.95 17.95 0.89
C ILE A 180 18.84 19.34 1.57
N ALA A 181 19.65 20.31 1.14
CA ALA A 181 19.69 21.61 1.80
C ALA A 181 18.61 22.58 1.30
N ASP A 182 18.19 22.44 0.03
CA ASP A 182 17.07 23.21 -0.51
C ASP A 182 15.73 22.57 -0.15
N ARG A 183 14.78 23.41 0.28
CA ARG A 183 13.43 23.03 0.70
C ARG A 183 12.70 22.19 -0.36
N TRP A 184 12.62 22.71 -1.57
CA TRP A 184 11.80 22.09 -2.62
C TRP A 184 12.48 20.86 -3.18
N LEU A 185 13.80 20.90 -3.35
CA LEU A 185 14.55 19.73 -3.77
C LEU A 185 14.44 18.60 -2.74
N LEU A 186 14.46 18.90 -1.43
CA LEU A 186 14.32 17.87 -0.41
C LEU A 186 12.97 17.17 -0.53
N LEU A 187 11.87 17.94 -0.66
CA LEU A 187 10.54 17.37 -0.81
C LEU A 187 10.42 16.56 -2.11
N ILE A 188 10.95 17.05 -3.23
CA ILE A 188 10.93 16.32 -4.50
C ILE A 188 11.76 15.04 -4.42
N SER A 189 12.94 15.09 -3.80
CA SER A 189 13.78 13.92 -3.55
C SER A 189 13.06 12.92 -2.66
N ALA A 190 12.40 13.37 -1.58
CA ALA A 190 11.61 12.50 -0.72
C ALA A 190 10.46 11.84 -1.48
N MET A 191 9.72 12.60 -2.31
CA MET A 191 8.62 12.08 -3.13
C MET A 191 9.13 11.04 -4.13
N PHE A 192 10.29 11.28 -4.76
CA PHE A 192 10.92 10.33 -5.65
C PHE A 192 11.27 9.03 -4.91
N VAL A 193 11.88 9.12 -3.73
CA VAL A 193 12.18 7.95 -2.89
C VAL A 193 10.91 7.21 -2.52
N THR A 194 9.84 7.91 -2.15
CA THR A 194 8.53 7.31 -1.86
C THR A 194 7.98 6.55 -3.07
N VAL A 195 7.99 7.14 -4.27
CA VAL A 195 7.57 6.47 -5.51
C VAL A 195 8.44 5.23 -5.76
N TRP A 196 9.75 5.37 -5.67
CA TRP A 196 10.69 4.26 -5.89
C TRP A 196 10.47 3.08 -4.92
N THR A 197 10.21 3.35 -3.64
CA THR A 197 9.95 2.28 -2.66
C THR A 197 8.56 1.65 -2.82
N GLY A 198 7.53 2.44 -3.14
CA GLY A 198 6.15 1.96 -3.16
C GLY A 198 5.70 1.35 -4.50
N VAL A 199 6.35 1.68 -5.62
CA VAL A 199 5.92 1.23 -6.95
C VAL A 199 5.88 -0.30 -7.07
N GLY A 200 6.85 -0.99 -6.50
CA GLY A 200 6.90 -2.47 -6.51
C GLY A 200 5.72 -3.12 -5.80
N TYR A 201 5.26 -2.52 -4.70
CA TYR A 201 4.13 -3.02 -3.92
C TYR A 201 2.83 -2.98 -4.74
N TYR A 202 2.49 -1.81 -5.30
CA TYR A 202 1.28 -1.66 -6.10
C TYR A 202 1.35 -2.39 -7.44
N MET A 203 2.55 -2.62 -7.99
CA MET A 203 2.74 -3.41 -9.20
C MET A 203 2.23 -4.85 -9.00
N VAL A 204 2.54 -5.45 -7.85
CA VAL A 204 2.07 -6.81 -7.51
C VAL A 204 0.54 -6.85 -7.40
N VAL A 205 -0.06 -5.81 -6.82
CA VAL A 205 -1.53 -5.67 -6.75
C VAL A 205 -2.13 -5.62 -8.17
N TYR A 206 -1.54 -4.83 -9.08
CA TYR A 206 -2.00 -4.80 -10.46
C TYR A 206 -1.77 -6.11 -11.22
N LEU A 207 -0.66 -6.82 -10.99
CA LEU A 207 -0.43 -8.13 -11.62
C LEU A 207 -1.55 -9.13 -11.29
N ALA A 208 -2.03 -9.13 -10.04
CA ALA A 208 -3.16 -9.95 -9.64
C ALA A 208 -4.46 -9.52 -10.36
N ALA A 209 -4.71 -8.22 -10.47
CA ALA A 209 -5.88 -7.70 -11.17
C ALA A 209 -5.85 -7.99 -12.69
N LEU A 210 -4.70 -7.82 -13.33
CA LEU A 210 -4.50 -8.10 -14.75
C LEU A 210 -4.76 -9.57 -15.09
N ALA A 211 -4.44 -10.48 -14.16
CA ALA A 211 -4.71 -11.92 -14.34
C ALA A 211 -6.20 -12.27 -14.41
N HIS A 212 -7.09 -11.37 -13.95
CA HIS A 212 -8.55 -11.57 -14.03
C HIS A 212 -9.18 -11.05 -15.33
N ILE A 213 -8.42 -10.32 -16.17
CA ILE A 213 -8.95 -9.83 -17.45
C ILE A 213 -9.02 -11.00 -18.45
N PRO A 214 -10.18 -11.30 -19.05
CA PRO A 214 -10.30 -12.36 -20.04
C PRO A 214 -9.36 -12.14 -21.23
N THR A 215 -8.61 -13.18 -21.62
CA THR A 215 -7.68 -13.12 -22.78
C THR A 215 -8.41 -12.79 -24.09
N ALA A 216 -9.67 -13.18 -24.22
CA ALA A 216 -10.51 -12.89 -25.38
C ALA A 216 -10.62 -11.39 -25.71
N LEU A 217 -10.53 -10.50 -24.71
CA LEU A 217 -10.54 -9.05 -24.94
C LEU A 217 -9.24 -8.56 -25.61
N TYR A 218 -8.11 -9.16 -25.25
CA TYR A 218 -6.82 -8.87 -25.88
C TYR A 218 -6.76 -9.45 -27.29
N ASP A 219 -7.29 -10.65 -27.50
CA ASP A 219 -7.35 -11.30 -28.82
C ASP A 219 -8.25 -10.49 -29.77
N ALA A 220 -9.42 -10.06 -29.32
CA ALA A 220 -10.33 -9.21 -30.10
C ALA A 220 -9.66 -7.88 -30.51
N ALA A 221 -8.99 -7.20 -29.56
CA ALA A 221 -8.25 -5.98 -29.85
C ALA A 221 -7.15 -6.20 -30.91
N SER A 222 -6.47 -7.35 -30.88
CA SER A 222 -5.45 -7.69 -31.87
C SER A 222 -6.02 -7.91 -33.29
N VAL A 223 -7.20 -8.53 -33.39
CA VAL A 223 -7.92 -8.75 -34.66
C VAL A 223 -8.39 -7.41 -35.24
N ASP A 224 -8.81 -6.47 -34.39
CA ASP A 224 -9.21 -5.11 -34.77
C ASP A 224 -8.01 -4.19 -35.10
N GLY A 225 -6.78 -4.73 -35.11
CA GLY A 225 -5.56 -3.98 -35.42
C GLY A 225 -5.17 -2.96 -34.34
N ALA A 226 -5.64 -3.12 -33.11
CA ALA A 226 -5.23 -2.25 -32.01
C ALA A 226 -3.76 -2.50 -31.64
N GLY A 227 -2.93 -1.47 -31.79
CA GLY A 227 -1.53 -1.50 -31.33
C GLY A 227 -1.42 -1.49 -29.80
N PRO A 228 -0.21 -1.70 -29.24
CA PRO A 228 0.01 -1.87 -27.79
C PRO A 228 -0.55 -0.73 -26.93
N VAL A 229 -0.40 0.52 -27.38
CA VAL A 229 -0.91 1.71 -26.67
C VAL A 229 -2.44 1.74 -26.66
N ARG A 230 -3.07 1.41 -27.79
CA ARG A 230 -4.54 1.37 -27.89
C ARG A 230 -5.09 0.26 -27.01
N THR A 231 -4.51 -0.95 -27.08
CA THR A 231 -4.89 -2.08 -26.22
C THR A 231 -4.73 -1.75 -24.74
N PHE A 232 -3.64 -1.08 -24.34
CA PHE A 232 -3.45 -0.63 -22.97
C PHE A 232 -4.55 0.33 -22.51
N LEU A 233 -4.86 1.35 -23.32
CA LEU A 233 -5.85 2.37 -22.96
C LEU A 233 -7.31 1.87 -23.05
N SER A 234 -7.63 0.95 -23.96
CA SER A 234 -9.01 0.50 -24.20
C SER A 234 -9.37 -0.83 -23.55
N VAL A 235 -8.40 -1.67 -23.22
CA VAL A 235 -8.65 -2.98 -22.58
C VAL A 235 -8.07 -2.99 -21.17
N THR A 236 -6.79 -2.69 -21.03
CA THR A 236 -6.08 -2.85 -19.76
C THR A 236 -6.55 -1.84 -18.71
N VAL A 237 -6.51 -0.54 -19.01
CA VAL A 237 -6.90 0.53 -18.07
C VAL A 237 -8.36 0.38 -17.61
N PRO A 238 -9.36 0.18 -18.50
CA PRO A 238 -10.74 -0.07 -18.06
C PRO A 238 -10.88 -1.38 -17.28
N GLY A 239 -10.17 -2.43 -17.69
CA GLY A 239 -10.21 -3.75 -17.05
C GLY A 239 -9.72 -3.76 -15.60
N VAL A 240 -8.86 -2.82 -15.21
CA VAL A 240 -8.36 -2.68 -13.82
C VAL A 240 -8.84 -1.41 -13.12
N ARG A 241 -9.87 -0.72 -13.62
CA ARG A 241 -10.34 0.56 -13.07
C ARG A 241 -10.64 0.50 -11.56
N SER A 242 -11.24 -0.60 -11.09
CA SER A 242 -11.56 -0.82 -9.67
C SER A 242 -10.29 -0.99 -8.82
N THR A 243 -9.26 -1.62 -9.39
CA THR A 243 -7.95 -1.73 -8.76
C THR A 243 -7.21 -0.40 -8.76
N MET A 244 -7.29 0.40 -9.84
CA MET A 244 -6.71 1.75 -9.87
C MET A 244 -7.33 2.65 -8.79
N ALA A 245 -8.64 2.55 -8.64
CA ALA A 245 -9.41 3.16 -7.57
C ALA A 245 -8.91 2.77 -6.17
N LEU A 246 -8.74 1.47 -5.92
CA LEU A 246 -8.21 0.95 -4.66
C LEU A 246 -6.78 1.44 -4.39
N VAL A 247 -5.89 1.33 -5.39
CA VAL A 247 -4.50 1.80 -5.30
C VAL A 247 -4.46 3.30 -5.04
N GLY A 248 -5.29 4.08 -5.72
CA GLY A 248 -5.42 5.52 -5.49
C GLY A 248 -5.81 5.85 -4.05
N VAL A 249 -6.76 5.11 -3.47
CA VAL A 249 -7.19 5.31 -2.08
C VAL A 249 -6.07 4.98 -1.11
N LEU A 250 -5.47 3.80 -1.25
CA LEU A 250 -4.41 3.33 -0.36
C LEU A 250 -3.18 4.26 -0.42
N SER A 251 -2.77 4.64 -1.63
CA SER A 251 -1.63 5.54 -1.83
C SER A 251 -1.92 6.96 -1.36
N SER A 252 -3.15 7.47 -1.47
CA SER A 252 -3.52 8.81 -0.96
C SER A 252 -3.43 8.87 0.56
N VAL A 253 -3.97 7.88 1.25
CA VAL A 253 -3.90 7.78 2.72
C VAL A 253 -2.44 7.65 3.17
N ALA A 254 -1.64 6.84 2.48
CA ALA A 254 -0.23 6.67 2.78
C ALA A 254 0.59 7.96 2.53
N ALA A 255 0.39 8.62 1.39
CA ALA A 255 1.11 9.84 1.01
C ALA A 255 0.79 11.01 1.96
N PHE A 256 -0.46 11.16 2.38
CA PHE A 256 -0.83 12.22 3.34
C PHE A 256 -0.14 12.03 4.69
N ARG A 257 0.03 10.77 5.11
CA ARG A 257 0.66 10.34 6.37
C ARG A 257 2.16 10.12 6.26
N VAL A 258 2.80 10.58 5.17
CA VAL A 258 4.22 10.34 4.93
C VAL A 258 5.08 10.84 6.09
N PHE A 259 6.08 10.02 6.43
CA PHE A 259 6.97 10.29 7.56
C PHE A 259 8.39 9.83 7.25
N SER A 260 8.57 8.54 7.01
CA SER A 260 9.88 7.89 6.96
C SER A 260 10.82 8.53 5.93
N GLU A 261 10.33 8.75 4.71
CA GLU A 261 11.15 9.23 3.60
C GLU A 261 11.63 10.67 3.83
N VAL A 262 10.74 11.53 4.32
CA VAL A 262 11.07 12.91 4.67
C VAL A 262 11.97 12.96 5.91
N TYR A 263 11.69 12.14 6.92
CA TYR A 263 12.46 12.09 8.16
C TYR A 263 13.89 11.62 7.92
N VAL A 264 14.14 10.63 7.05
CA VAL A 264 15.53 10.19 6.84
C VAL A 264 16.35 11.18 6.02
N LEU A 265 15.75 11.86 5.04
CA LEU A 265 16.46 12.87 4.26
C LEU A 265 16.66 14.18 5.05
N SER A 266 15.65 14.63 5.78
CA SER A 266 15.66 15.91 6.48
C SER A 266 16.09 15.83 7.95
N GLY A 267 16.20 14.61 8.50
CA GLY A 267 16.36 14.39 9.93
C GLY A 267 15.16 14.86 10.75
N ASN A 268 15.40 15.13 12.03
CA ASN A 268 14.36 15.60 12.96
C ASN A 268 14.01 17.08 12.82
N THR A 269 14.74 17.85 11.99
CA THR A 269 14.55 19.30 11.88
C THR A 269 13.39 19.65 10.95
N GLY A 270 13.00 18.75 10.04
CA GLY A 270 12.08 19.06 8.95
C GLY A 270 12.73 19.97 7.91
N GLY A 271 14.03 19.77 7.66
CA GLY A 271 14.82 20.48 6.67
C GLY A 271 15.16 21.92 7.07
N THR A 272 15.62 22.72 6.11
CA THR A 272 16.16 24.05 6.38
C THR A 272 15.07 24.99 6.94
N GLY A 273 15.21 25.37 8.20
CA GLY A 273 14.23 26.20 8.91
C GLY A 273 12.91 25.50 9.24
N GLY A 274 12.86 24.16 9.18
CA GLY A 274 11.66 23.38 9.49
C GLY A 274 10.55 23.47 8.44
N LYS A 275 10.89 23.89 7.22
CA LYS A 275 9.93 24.16 6.14
C LYS A 275 9.46 22.93 5.37
N ASP A 276 10.10 21.79 5.58
CA ASP A 276 9.83 20.51 4.91
C ASP A 276 9.07 19.53 5.81
N ILE A 277 8.68 19.97 7.02
CA ILE A 277 7.93 19.16 7.97
C ILE A 277 6.60 18.72 7.37
N THR A 278 6.20 17.47 7.61
CA THR A 278 4.88 16.91 7.23
C THR A 278 3.98 16.79 8.44
N MET A 279 2.69 16.52 8.22
CA MET A 279 1.70 16.36 9.31
C MET A 279 2.16 15.34 10.36
N THR A 280 2.62 14.16 9.92
CA THR A 280 3.10 13.11 10.83
C THR A 280 4.37 13.52 11.58
N MET A 281 5.30 14.23 10.92
CA MET A 281 6.50 14.75 11.59
C MET A 281 6.16 15.82 12.62
N LEU A 282 5.20 16.70 12.34
CA LEU A 282 4.76 17.71 13.30
C LEU A 282 4.12 17.06 14.53
N ILE A 283 3.28 16.04 14.34
CA ILE A 283 2.71 15.24 15.43
C ILE A 283 3.82 14.61 16.27
N GLN A 284 4.82 13.99 15.64
CA GLN A 284 5.95 13.39 16.35
C GLN A 284 6.71 14.45 17.15
N ARG A 285 7.02 15.59 16.55
CA ARG A 285 7.83 16.65 17.17
C ARG A 285 7.15 17.29 18.38
N GLU A 286 5.85 17.52 18.30
CA GLU A 286 5.08 18.11 19.41
C GLU A 286 4.70 17.05 20.46
N GLY A 287 4.51 15.80 20.04
CA GLY A 287 4.04 14.71 20.90
C GLY A 287 5.15 13.92 21.61
N THR A 288 6.42 14.15 21.27
CA THR A 288 7.56 13.41 21.84
C THR A 288 8.63 14.33 22.41
N GLY A 289 9.35 13.85 23.43
CA GLY A 289 10.37 14.61 24.15
C GLY A 289 9.94 15.07 25.54
N LEU A 290 10.87 15.66 26.29
CA LEU A 290 10.64 16.09 27.68
C LEU A 290 9.66 17.27 27.78
N SER A 291 9.58 18.09 26.74
CA SER A 291 8.67 19.25 26.64
C SER A 291 7.47 18.98 25.75
N ALA A 292 7.10 17.70 25.56
CA ALA A 292 6.03 17.32 24.66
C ALA A 292 4.67 17.85 25.11
N ASP A 293 4.00 18.50 24.17
CA ASP A 293 2.64 18.98 24.28
C ASP A 293 1.70 17.94 23.66
N THR A 294 1.41 16.90 24.43
CA THR A 294 0.61 15.76 24.00
C THR A 294 -0.81 16.18 23.64
N GLY A 295 -1.40 17.13 24.36
CA GLY A 295 -2.71 17.69 24.04
C GLY A 295 -2.74 18.34 22.66
N TYR A 296 -1.74 19.18 22.35
CA TYR A 296 -1.62 19.80 21.04
C TYR A 296 -1.32 18.78 19.92
N ALA A 297 -0.39 17.85 20.13
CA ALA A 297 -0.03 16.83 19.15
C ALA A 297 -1.20 15.88 18.80
N THR A 298 -2.01 15.53 19.80
CA THR A 298 -3.22 14.72 19.60
C THR A 298 -4.32 15.51 18.88
N ALA A 299 -4.43 16.83 19.09
CA ALA A 299 -5.31 17.68 18.29
C ALA A 299 -4.93 17.70 16.81
N ILE A 300 -3.64 17.84 16.50
CA ILE A 300 -3.13 17.73 15.12
C ILE A 300 -3.46 16.34 14.54
N SER A 301 -3.32 15.28 15.33
CA SER A 301 -3.63 13.91 14.92
C SER A 301 -5.12 13.72 14.58
N VAL A 302 -6.02 14.32 15.36
CA VAL A 302 -7.47 14.30 15.11
C VAL A 302 -7.81 15.06 13.82
N VAL A 303 -7.22 16.23 13.61
CA VAL A 303 -7.41 16.99 12.36
C VAL A 303 -6.90 16.21 11.15
N MET A 304 -5.70 15.61 11.26
CA MET A 304 -5.14 14.74 10.22
C MET A 304 -6.06 13.56 9.91
N PHE A 305 -6.64 12.93 10.93
CA PHE A 305 -7.62 11.85 10.75
C PHE A 305 -8.86 12.33 10.00
N VAL A 306 -9.46 13.46 10.39
CA VAL A 306 -10.64 14.03 9.72
C VAL A 306 -10.35 14.34 8.25
N ILE A 307 -9.19 14.95 7.95
CA ILE A 307 -8.79 15.25 6.57
C ILE A 307 -8.61 13.95 5.77
N THR A 308 -7.90 12.96 6.33
CA THR A 308 -7.68 11.67 5.68
C THR A 308 -9.00 10.94 5.42
N LEU A 309 -9.94 11.00 6.38
CA LEU A 309 -11.28 10.43 6.23
C LEU A 309 -12.10 11.17 5.16
N ALA A 310 -12.01 12.50 5.11
CA ALA A 310 -12.66 13.29 4.07
C ALA A 310 -12.12 12.94 2.68
N LEU A 311 -10.80 12.83 2.52
CA LEU A 311 -10.15 12.38 1.28
C LEU A 311 -10.66 10.99 0.86
N LEU A 312 -10.69 10.04 1.80
CA LEU A 312 -11.21 8.69 1.57
C LEU A 312 -12.68 8.72 1.10
N ILE A 313 -13.55 9.48 1.78
CA ILE A 313 -14.98 9.58 1.42
C ILE A 313 -15.16 10.19 0.03
N VAL A 314 -14.43 11.26 -0.27
CA VAL A 314 -14.48 11.92 -1.59
C VAL A 314 -14.09 10.93 -2.68
N GLN A 315 -13.00 10.20 -2.48
CA GLN A 315 -12.49 9.24 -3.46
C GLN A 315 -13.44 8.05 -3.66
N LEU A 316 -14.02 7.51 -2.58
CA LEU A 316 -15.04 6.46 -2.66
C LEU A 316 -16.32 6.94 -3.36
N ARG A 317 -16.73 8.20 -3.16
CA ARG A 317 -17.90 8.76 -3.86
C ARG A 317 -17.66 8.98 -5.35
N MET A 318 -16.47 9.45 -5.73
CA MET A 318 -16.09 9.57 -7.14
C MET A 318 -16.17 8.20 -7.83
N GLN A 319 -15.62 7.17 -7.21
CA GLN A 319 -15.62 5.80 -7.74
C GLN A 319 -17.02 5.20 -7.92
N ARG A 320 -17.94 5.44 -6.98
CA ARG A 320 -19.32 4.94 -7.10
C ARG A 320 -20.07 5.55 -8.27
N ARG A 321 -19.87 6.86 -8.52
CA ARG A 321 -20.50 7.55 -9.66
C ARG A 321 -20.07 6.99 -11.02
N ASP A 322 -18.82 6.55 -11.14
CA ASP A 322 -18.32 5.95 -12.37
C ASP A 322 -18.81 4.50 -12.58
N GLY A 323 -19.23 3.82 -11.51
CA GLY A 323 -19.82 2.48 -11.56
C GLY A 323 -21.33 2.47 -11.84
N ASP A 324 -22.04 3.56 -11.49
CA ASP A 324 -23.49 3.72 -11.73
C ASP A 324 -23.81 4.30 -13.12
N ALA A 325 -22.79 4.71 -13.89
CA ALA A 325 -22.91 5.32 -15.22
C ALA A 325 -22.68 4.34 -16.40
N GLU A 326 -22.47 3.06 -16.13
CA GLU A 326 -22.42 1.93 -17.08
C GLU A 326 -23.62 1.01 -16.89
#